data_AF-A0ABD7P6J8-F1
#
_entry.id   AF-A0ABD7P6J8-F1
#
_cell.length_a   1.000
_cell.length_b   1.000
_cell.length_c   1.000
_cell.angle_alpha   90.00
_cell.angle_beta   90.00
_cell.angle_gamma   90.00
#
_symmetry.space_group_name_H-M   'P 1'
#
loop_
_entity.id
_entity.type
_entity.pdbx_description
1 polymer ?
#
loop_
_entity_poly.entity_id
_entity_poly.type
_entity_poly.pdbx_seq_one_letter_code
_entity_poly.pdbx_strand_id
1 'polypeptide(L)'
;MRYFIKVCLVLSCILTTLTWYMGWFRGLDDSAIRSASSVAAQVSATLLGFLIAALAILASVTGSQLIRNMQKSGHYRVLLKKIFIVSVWYALSLIIGCWTVISPVQFLYASAFICLGTFLASVLMLGDIGWRFWMVLKNI
;
A
#
# COMPACT_ATOMS: atom_id res chain seq x y z
N MET A 1 15.37 -10.80 -5.76
CA MET A 1 15.56 -9.64 -4.85
C MET A 1 14.57 -9.69 -3.68
N ARG A 2 14.98 -10.32 -2.56
CA ARG A 2 14.14 -10.77 -1.41
C ARG A 2 13.90 -9.71 -0.33
N TYR A 3 14.53 -8.53 -0.43
CA TYR A 3 14.61 -7.54 0.65
C TYR A 3 13.77 -6.26 0.46
N PHE A 4 13.18 -6.00 -0.72
CA PHE A 4 12.50 -4.72 -1.00
C PHE A 4 11.27 -4.43 -0.14
N ILE A 5 10.47 -5.45 0.19
CA ILE A 5 9.33 -5.28 1.11
C ILE A 5 9.81 -4.85 2.51
N LYS A 6 10.95 -5.38 2.96
CA LYS A 6 11.55 -4.97 4.25
C LYS A 6 12.08 -3.54 4.17
N VAL A 7 12.69 -3.14 3.05
CA VAL A 7 13.15 -1.76 2.85
C VAL A 7 11.97 -0.78 2.86
N CYS A 8 10.87 -1.06 2.14
CA CYS A 8 9.68 -0.20 2.14
C CYS A 8 9.04 -0.08 3.54
N LEU A 9 9.03 -1.17 4.32
CA LEU A 9 8.54 -1.14 5.70
C LEU A 9 9.44 -0.33 6.63
N VAL A 10 10.76 -0.48 6.50
CA VAL A 10 11.73 0.32 7.26
C VAL A 10 11.62 1.80 6.91
N LEU A 11 11.47 2.11 5.62
CA LEU A 11 11.37 3.49 5.12
C LEU A 11 10.05 4.15 5.54
N SER A 12 8.94 3.40 5.51
CA SER A 12 7.67 3.83 6.08
C SER A 12 7.80 4.10 7.59
N CYS A 13 8.41 3.17 8.34
CA CYS A 13 8.63 3.31 9.79
C CYS A 13 9.50 4.53 10.13
N ILE A 14 10.54 4.82 9.33
CA ILE A 14 11.38 6.02 9.44
C ILE A 14 10.55 7.28 9.20
N LEU A 15 9.68 7.30 8.18
CA LEU A 15 8.84 8.45 7.89
C LEU A 15 7.78 8.68 8.98
N THR A 16 7.15 7.63 9.52
CA THR A 16 6.22 7.77 10.64
C THR A 16 6.91 8.27 11.90
N THR A 17 8.10 7.74 12.21
CA THR A 17 8.89 8.20 13.37
C THR A 17 9.41 9.64 13.20
N LEU A 18 9.74 10.06 11.97
CA LEU A 18 10.07 11.46 11.67
C LEU A 18 8.86 12.38 11.87
N THR A 19 7.67 11.97 11.41
CA THR A 19 6.43 12.78 11.63
C THR A 19 6.04 12.88 13.10
N TRP A 20 6.36 11.85 13.90
CA TRP A 20 6.23 11.91 15.35
C TRP A 20 7.22 12.92 15.97
N TYR A 21 8.47 12.89 15.54
CA TYR A 21 9.53 13.77 16.07
C TYR A 21 9.33 15.24 15.69
N MET A 22 8.82 15.51 14.48
CA MET A 22 8.49 16.85 13.98
C MET A 22 7.21 17.43 14.60
N GLY A 23 6.46 16.64 15.39
CA GLY A 23 5.29 17.13 16.12
C GLY A 23 4.16 17.65 15.25
N TRP A 24 4.05 17.21 13.99
CA TRP A 24 3.04 17.73 13.04
C TRP A 24 1.61 17.61 13.56
N PHE A 25 1.31 16.60 14.38
CA PHE A 25 -0.01 16.43 14.99
C PHE A 25 -0.27 17.28 16.24
N ARG A 26 0.73 17.93 16.85
CA ARG A 26 0.57 18.67 18.13
C ARG A 26 -0.21 19.99 18.00
N GLY A 27 -0.52 20.44 16.78
CA GLY A 27 -1.27 21.67 16.53
C GLY A 27 -2.49 21.50 15.62
N LEU A 28 -2.86 20.27 15.27
CA LEU A 28 -4.04 20.00 14.42
C LEU A 28 -5.27 19.77 15.30
N ASP A 29 -6.39 20.34 14.87
CA ASP A 29 -7.69 20.07 15.48
C ASP A 29 -8.11 18.61 15.28
N ASP A 30 -8.82 18.03 16.24
CA ASP A 30 -9.22 16.61 16.23
C ASP A 30 -10.08 16.27 14.99
N SER A 31 -10.85 17.26 14.52
CA SER A 31 -11.65 17.17 13.29
C SER A 31 -10.80 17.01 12.03
N ALA A 32 -9.64 17.68 11.97
CA ALA A 32 -8.71 17.61 10.84
C ALA A 32 -8.04 16.23 10.76
N ILE A 33 -7.71 15.64 11.91
CA ILE A 33 -7.09 14.30 11.98
C ILE A 33 -8.05 13.22 11.48
N ARG A 34 -9.33 13.30 11.89
CA ARG A 34 -10.38 12.40 11.39
C ARG A 34 -10.61 12.55 9.89
N SER A 35 -10.61 13.79 9.40
CA SER A 35 -10.76 14.08 7.97
C SER A 35 -9.58 13.56 7.14
N ALA A 36 -8.35 13.72 7.62
CA ALA A 36 -7.18 13.14 6.95
C ALA A 36 -7.23 11.61 6.91
N SER A 37 -7.66 10.99 8.02
CA SER A 37 -7.79 9.53 8.12
C SER A 37 -8.87 8.97 7.20
N SER A 38 -10.00 9.67 7.06
CA SER A 38 -11.07 9.27 6.15
C SER A 38 -10.64 9.35 4.67
N VAL A 39 -9.89 10.40 4.31
CA VAL A 39 -9.29 10.53 2.97
C VAL A 39 -8.30 9.38 2.72
N ALA A 40 -7.41 9.08 3.67
CA ALA A 40 -6.48 7.96 3.55
C ALA A 40 -7.19 6.61 3.35
N ALA A 41 -8.31 6.39 4.07
CA ALA A 41 -9.13 5.19 3.91
C ALA A 41 -9.79 5.11 2.51
N GLN A 42 -10.34 6.21 2.00
CA GLN A 42 -10.93 6.27 0.65
C GLN A 42 -9.89 6.03 -0.45
N VAL A 43 -8.71 6.65 -0.35
CA VAL A 43 -7.61 6.42 -1.29
C VAL A 43 -7.12 4.96 -1.23
N SER A 44 -7.07 4.37 -0.03
CA SER A 44 -6.73 2.95 0.12
C SER A 44 -7.75 2.03 -0.55
N ALA A 45 -9.05 2.32 -0.38
CA ALA A 45 -10.14 1.54 -0.98
C ALA A 45 -10.11 1.57 -2.51
N THR A 46 -9.90 2.75 -3.08
CA THR A 46 -9.85 2.94 -4.54
C THR A 46 -8.64 2.24 -5.16
N LEU A 47 -7.45 2.41 -4.60
CA LEU A 47 -6.23 1.74 -5.07
C LEU A 47 -6.30 0.22 -4.91
N LEU A 48 -6.91 -0.27 -3.83
CA LEU A 48 -7.19 -1.69 -3.65
C LEU A 48 -8.09 -2.23 -4.78
N GLY A 49 -9.16 -1.51 -5.11
CA GLY A 49 -10.05 -1.85 -6.22
C GLY A 49 -9.30 -1.90 -7.56
N PHE A 50 -8.45 -0.91 -7.84
CA PHE A 50 -7.63 -0.89 -9.05
C PHE A 50 -6.61 -2.04 -9.10
N LEU A 51 -6.00 -2.40 -7.97
CA LEU A 51 -5.07 -3.54 -7.91
C LEU A 51 -5.78 -4.87 -8.20
N ILE A 52 -7.00 -5.07 -7.66
CA ILE A 52 -7.79 -6.27 -7.93
C ILE A 52 -8.24 -6.31 -9.40
N ALA A 53 -8.65 -5.17 -9.96
CA ALA A 53 -8.98 -5.08 -11.38
C ALA A 53 -7.77 -5.41 -12.27
N ALA A 54 -6.59 -4.86 -11.96
CA ALA A 54 -5.36 -5.16 -12.66
C ALA A 54 -4.98 -6.66 -12.54
N LEU A 55 -5.17 -7.27 -11.37
CA LEU A 55 -5.01 -8.72 -11.18
C LEU A 55 -5.96 -9.52 -12.07
N ALA A 56 -7.23 -9.13 -12.15
CA ALA A 56 -8.23 -9.81 -12.96
C ALA A 56 -7.89 -9.73 -14.46
N ILE A 57 -7.43 -8.56 -14.92
CA ILE A 57 -6.96 -8.37 -16.31
C ILE A 57 -5.71 -9.22 -16.58
N LEU A 58 -4.73 -9.21 -15.68
CA LEU A 58 -3.54 -10.05 -15.85
C LEU A 58 -3.90 -11.55 -15.88
N ALA A 59 -4.83 -11.97 -15.02
CA ALA A 59 -5.33 -13.33 -14.99
C ALA A 59 -6.07 -13.70 -16.28
N SER A 60 -6.88 -12.80 -16.86
CA SER A 60 -7.62 -13.07 -18.10
C SER A 60 -6.72 -13.07 -19.35
N VAL A 61 -5.64 -12.29 -19.36
CA VAL A 61 -4.71 -12.16 -20.50
C VAL A 61 -3.61 -13.25 -20.49
N THR A 62 -3.71 -14.25 -19.60
CA THR A 62 -2.72 -15.36 -19.45
C THR A 62 -2.46 -16.15 -20.73
N GLY A 63 -3.34 -16.08 -21.74
CA GLY A 63 -3.15 -16.71 -23.05
C GLY A 63 -2.17 -15.99 -23.99
N SER A 64 -1.72 -14.76 -23.69
CA SER A 64 -0.78 -14.03 -24.54
C SER A 64 0.65 -14.61 -24.48
N GLN A 65 1.39 -14.58 -25.59
CA GLN A 65 2.77 -15.05 -25.66
C GLN A 65 3.67 -14.41 -24.58
N LEU A 66 3.35 -13.19 -24.16
CA LEU A 66 4.01 -12.46 -23.09
C LEU A 66 3.90 -13.17 -21.74
N ILE A 67 2.68 -13.49 -21.31
CA ILE A 67 2.44 -14.14 -20.02
C ILE A 67 2.94 -15.59 -20.05
N ARG A 68 2.90 -16.24 -21.21
CA ARG A 68 3.43 -17.59 -21.41
C ARG A 68 4.96 -17.66 -21.28
N ASN A 69 5.68 -16.64 -21.77
CA ASN A 69 7.14 -16.49 -21.57
C ASN A 69 7.48 -16.12 -20.12
N MET A 70 6.64 -15.33 -19.46
CA MET A 70 6.78 -15.03 -18.03
C MET A 70 6.41 -16.18 -17.09
N GLN A 71 5.48 -17.05 -17.51
CA GLN A 71 5.15 -18.29 -16.80
C GLN A 71 6.31 -19.28 -16.91
N LYS A 72 6.94 -19.41 -18.09
CA LYS A 72 8.14 -20.24 -18.28
C LYS A 72 9.30 -19.84 -17.39
N SER A 73 9.49 -18.54 -17.11
CA SER A 73 10.55 -18.03 -16.23
C SER A 73 10.17 -17.97 -14.73
N GLY A 74 8.92 -18.32 -14.37
CA GLY A 74 8.43 -18.29 -12.99
C GLY A 74 8.18 -16.88 -12.40
N HIS A 75 8.56 -15.82 -13.12
CA HIS A 75 8.44 -14.44 -12.65
C HIS A 75 6.97 -13.98 -12.53
N TYR A 76 6.07 -14.55 -13.33
CA TYR A 76 4.63 -14.26 -13.30
C TYR A 76 3.98 -14.58 -11.95
N ARG A 77 4.27 -15.76 -11.38
CA ARG A 77 3.69 -16.19 -10.09
C ARG A 77 4.21 -15.34 -8.93
N VAL A 78 5.47 -14.88 -9.02
CA VAL A 78 6.07 -13.97 -8.04
C VAL A 78 5.42 -12.58 -8.11
N LEU A 79 5.13 -12.08 -9.30
CA LEU A 79 4.46 -10.81 -9.51
C LEU A 79 3.03 -10.85 -8.95
N LEU A 80 2.23 -11.86 -9.32
CA LEU A 80 0.87 -12.04 -8.80
C LEU A 80 0.83 -12.14 -7.27
N LYS A 81 1.72 -12.96 -6.68
CA LYS A 81 1.79 -13.10 -5.22
C LYS A 81 2.13 -11.78 -4.53
N LYS A 82 3.01 -10.96 -5.13
CA LYS A 82 3.35 -9.63 -4.60
C LYS A 82 2.20 -8.65 -4.71
N ILE A 83 1.51 -8.59 -5.86
CA ILE A 83 0.34 -7.71 -6.03
C ILE A 83 -0.72 -8.07 -5.00
N PHE A 84 -0.99 -9.37 -4.78
CA PHE A 84 -1.90 -9.83 -3.74
C PHE A 84 -1.47 -9.41 -2.33
N ILE A 85 -0.17 -9.52 -2.00
CA ILE A 85 0.35 -9.05 -0.71
C ILE A 85 0.11 -7.54 -0.54
N VAL A 86 0.36 -6.73 -1.56
CA VAL A 86 0.13 -5.28 -1.50
C VAL A 86 -1.35 -4.94 -1.37
N SER A 87 -2.24 -5.66 -2.05
CA SER A 87 -3.69 -5.53 -1.84
C SER A 87 -4.09 -5.81 -0.38
N VAL A 88 -3.50 -6.83 0.27
CA VAL A 88 -3.75 -7.09 1.70
C VAL A 88 -3.27 -5.94 2.57
N TRP A 89 -2.12 -5.33 2.27
CA TRP A 89 -1.64 -4.14 2.97
C TRP A 89 -2.58 -2.94 2.81
N TYR A 90 -3.09 -2.70 1.61
CA TYR A 90 -4.11 -1.67 1.39
C TYR A 90 -5.41 -1.97 2.14
N ALA A 91 -5.82 -3.23 2.25
CA ALA A 91 -6.99 -3.63 3.04
C ALA A 91 -6.77 -3.34 4.53
N LEU A 92 -5.58 -3.64 5.07
CA LEU A 92 -5.22 -3.32 6.44
C LEU A 92 -5.21 -1.81 6.68
N SER A 93 -4.61 -1.02 5.77
CA SER A 93 -4.62 0.44 5.83
C SER A 93 -6.05 1.01 5.86
N LEU A 94 -6.97 0.43 5.07
CA LEU A 94 -8.38 0.81 5.07
C LEU A 94 -9.06 0.51 6.41
N ILE A 95 -8.87 -0.70 6.95
CA ILE A 95 -9.46 -1.11 8.24
C ILE A 95 -8.98 -0.18 9.36
N ILE A 96 -7.68 0.10 9.39
CA ILE A 96 -7.06 0.98 10.39
C ILE A 96 -7.53 2.43 10.23
N GLY A 97 -7.65 2.93 9.01
CA GLY A 97 -8.20 4.26 8.74
C GLY A 97 -9.65 4.40 9.18
N CYS A 98 -10.50 3.39 8.91
CA CYS A 98 -11.88 3.35 9.37
C CYS A 98 -11.97 3.31 10.91
N TRP A 99 -11.11 2.49 11.55
CA TRP A 99 -11.02 2.43 13.01
C TRP A 99 -10.62 3.78 13.63
N THR A 100 -9.68 4.49 12.99
CA THR A 100 -9.21 5.81 13.43
C THR A 100 -10.33 6.85 13.42
N VAL A 101 -11.23 6.79 12.43
CA VAL A 101 -12.39 7.71 12.33
C VAL A 101 -13.40 7.48 13.47
N ILE A 102 -13.58 6.24 13.89
CA ILE A 102 -14.57 5.84 14.92
C ILE A 102 -13.98 5.92 16.34
N SER A 103 -12.65 5.96 16.47
CA SER A 103 -11.96 5.90 17.77
C SER A 103 -12.27 7.10 18.68
N PRO A 104 -12.40 6.89 20.01
CA PRO A 104 -12.56 7.97 20.98
C PRO A 104 -11.29 8.84 21.08
N VAL A 105 -11.46 10.11 21.45
CA VAL A 105 -10.43 11.17 21.39
C VAL A 105 -9.11 10.78 22.07
N GLN A 106 -9.19 10.04 23.18
CA GLN A 106 -8.02 9.51 23.92
C GLN A 106 -7.10 8.59 23.10
N PHE A 107 -7.61 7.87 22.10
CA PHE A 107 -6.83 6.98 21.24
C PHE A 107 -6.65 7.52 19.81
N LEU A 108 -7.17 8.70 19.53
CA LEU A 108 -7.23 9.29 18.18
C LEU A 108 -5.83 9.57 17.65
N TYR A 109 -4.93 10.13 18.47
CA TYR A 109 -3.55 10.37 18.08
C TYR A 109 -2.81 9.06 17.75
N ALA A 110 -2.86 8.07 18.65
CA ALA A 110 -2.18 6.80 18.45
C ALA A 110 -2.69 6.07 17.19
N SER A 111 -4.00 6.04 16.96
CA SER A 111 -4.60 5.41 15.79
C SER A 111 -4.27 6.16 14.49
N ALA A 112 -4.25 7.49 14.50
CA ALA A 112 -3.84 8.30 13.36
C ALA A 112 -2.39 8.06 12.93
N PHE A 113 -1.46 7.89 13.89
CA PHE A 113 -0.07 7.53 13.57
C PHE A 113 0.04 6.14 12.94
N ILE A 114 -0.71 5.16 13.45
CA ILE A 114 -0.73 3.80 12.88
C ILE A 114 -1.36 3.83 11.48
N CYS A 115 -2.41 4.62 11.27
CA CYS A 115 -3.03 4.82 9.96
C CYS A 115 -2.06 5.44 8.95
N LEU A 116 -1.34 6.50 9.35
CA LEU A 116 -0.38 7.17 8.48
C LEU A 116 0.77 6.23 8.10
N GLY A 117 1.30 5.46 9.06
CA GLY A 117 2.35 4.48 8.81
C GLY A 117 1.92 3.40 7.82
N THR A 118 0.75 2.80 8.07
CA THR A 118 0.23 1.72 7.21
C THR A 118 -0.15 2.20 5.82
N PHE A 119 -0.65 3.45 5.70
CA PHE A 119 -0.89 4.09 4.41
C PHE A 119 0.39 4.33 3.62
N LEU A 120 1.42 4.94 4.24
CA LEU A 120 2.70 5.17 3.59
C LEU A 120 3.38 3.86 3.17
N ALA A 121 3.33 2.84 4.02
CA ALA A 121 3.86 1.51 3.68
C ALA A 121 3.20 0.96 2.41
N SER A 122 1.87 1.09 2.31
CA SER A 122 1.11 0.61 1.16
C SER A 122 1.47 1.35 -0.14
N VAL A 123 1.59 2.69 -0.07
CA VAL A 123 2.00 3.52 -1.23
C VAL A 123 3.42 3.21 -1.69
N LEU A 124 4.37 3.04 -0.77
CA LEU A 124 5.76 2.70 -1.14
C LEU A 124 5.85 1.31 -1.78
N MET A 125 5.05 0.34 -1.30
CA MET A 125 5.00 -0.99 -1.92
C MET A 125 4.38 -0.97 -3.32
N LEU A 126 3.45 -0.04 -3.59
CA LEU A 126 2.88 0.14 -4.93
C LEU A 126 3.96 0.58 -5.94
N GLY A 127 4.88 1.46 -5.54
CA GLY A 127 6.02 1.86 -6.36
C GLY A 127 6.92 0.70 -6.79
N ASP A 128 7.20 -0.26 -5.89
CA ASP A 128 8.00 -1.47 -6.20
C ASP A 128 7.29 -2.36 -7.24
N ILE A 129 5.96 -2.45 -7.20
CA ILE A 129 5.19 -3.19 -8.21
C ILE A 129 5.32 -2.50 -9.57
N GLY A 130 5.12 -1.18 -9.63
CA GLY A 130 5.21 -0.41 -10.87
C GLY A 130 6.59 -0.56 -11.53
N TRP A 131 7.67 -0.43 -10.74
CA TRP A 131 9.03 -0.59 -11.25
C TRP A 131 9.32 -2.00 -11.79
N ARG A 132 8.82 -3.04 -11.12
CA ARG A 132 8.97 -4.43 -11.59
C ARG A 132 8.18 -4.68 -12.87
N PHE A 133 6.96 -4.15 -12.95
CA PHE A 133 6.15 -4.23 -14.15
C PHE A 133 6.87 -3.57 -15.34
N TRP A 134 7.51 -2.43 -15.11
CA TRP A 134 8.34 -1.76 -16.11
C TRP A 134 9.57 -2.57 -16.53
N MET A 135 10.31 -3.17 -15.59
CA MET A 135 11.45 -4.03 -15.93
C MET A 135 11.03 -5.26 -16.73
N VAL A 136 9.89 -5.84 -16.38
CA VAL A 136 9.30 -6.94 -17.16
C VAL A 136 8.98 -6.47 -18.57
N LEU A 137 8.36 -5.30 -18.74
CA LEU A 137 8.02 -4.73 -20.05
C LEU A 137 9.24 -4.39 -20.91
N LYS A 138 10.31 -3.90 -20.28
CA LYS A 138 11.54 -3.48 -20.98
C LYS A 138 12.47 -4.65 -21.33
N ASN A 139 12.36 -5.77 -20.62
CA ASN A 139 13.23 -6.94 -20.82
C ASN A 139 12.59 -8.00 -21.74
N ILE A 140 11.68 -7.55 -22.60
CA ILE A 140 11.06 -8.26 -23.73
C ILE A 140 11.51 -7.53 -24.99
#